data_AF-F3G6M2-F1
#
_entry.id   AF-F3G6M2-F1
#
_cell.length_a   1.000
_cell.length_b   1.000
_cell.length_c   1.000
_cell.angle_alpha   90.00
_cell.angle_beta   90.00
_cell.angle_gamma   90.00
#
_symmetry.space_group_name_H-M   'P 1'
#
loop_
_entity.id
_entity.type
_entity.pdbx_description
1 polymer ?
#
loop_
_entity_poly.entity_id
_entity_poly.type
_entity_poly.pdbx_seq_one_letter_code
_entity_poly.pdbx_strand_id
1 'polypeptide(L)'
;MAFDLDIRGMLEAQDLLALMELPMPKRRRLLNNVAKRVRSLSRQRIRNQQNLNGTPFAARKDTSKGKKKMETGLGKLLDVTRLTGTEAELGWRNTLTRWVASQQHNGVSERRTAAQMRQWNKVPPGTAAT
;
A
#
# COMPACT_ATOMS: atom_id res chain seq x y z
N MET A 1 11.78 -9.59 5.23
CA MET A 1 12.48 -8.34 4.86
C MET A 1 11.44 -7.31 4.51
N ALA A 2 11.22 -6.33 5.39
CA ALA A 2 10.35 -5.20 5.09
C ALA A 2 11.16 -4.20 4.26
N PHE A 3 10.85 -4.08 2.97
CA PHE A 3 11.43 -3.04 2.13
C PHE A 3 10.64 -1.75 2.37
N ASP A 4 11.18 -0.92 3.25
CA ASP A 4 10.86 0.50 3.27
C ASP A 4 11.41 1.10 1.97
N LEU A 5 10.54 1.66 1.14
CA LEU A 5 10.95 2.24 -0.14
C LEU A 5 11.54 3.63 0.12
N ASP A 6 12.72 3.66 0.74
CA ASP A 6 13.43 4.91 0.98
C ASP A 6 14.04 5.38 -0.33
N ILE A 7 13.41 6.38 -0.94
CA ILE A 7 13.90 7.03 -2.16
C ILE A 7 15.31 7.60 -1.92
N ARG A 8 15.69 7.91 -0.67
CA ARG A 8 17.04 8.35 -0.30
C ARG A 8 18.07 7.24 -0.48
N GLY A 9 17.72 5.98 -0.21
CA GLY A 9 18.63 4.84 -0.37
C GLY A 9 18.93 4.47 -1.82
N MET A 10 18.12 4.93 -2.77
CA MET A 10 18.33 4.76 -4.21
C MET A 10 18.94 5.99 -4.89
N LEU A 11 19.13 7.09 -4.16
CA LEU A 11 19.56 8.37 -4.69
C LEU A 11 21.02 8.63 -4.27
N GLU A 12 21.90 8.89 -5.23
CA GLU A 12 23.31 9.14 -4.94
C GLU A 12 23.46 10.47 -4.15
N ALA A 13 24.54 10.58 -3.35
CA ALA A 13 24.75 11.77 -2.50
C ALA A 13 24.78 13.08 -3.31
N GLN A 14 25.29 13.03 -4.55
CA GLN A 14 25.31 14.17 -5.48
C GLN A 14 23.91 14.61 -5.93
N ASP A 15 22.99 13.67 -6.12
CA ASP A 15 21.62 13.96 -6.54
C ASP A 15 20.83 14.58 -5.39
N LEU A 16 21.10 14.14 -4.16
CA LEU A 16 20.55 14.77 -2.94
C LEU A 16 21.07 16.21 -2.79
N LEU A 17 22.36 16.45 -3.04
CA LEU A 17 22.93 17.79 -2.98
C LEU A 17 22.30 18.70 -4.05
N ALA A 18 22.21 18.24 -5.30
CA ALA A 18 21.55 18.97 -6.39
C ALA A 18 20.07 19.25 -6.08
N LEU A 19 19.36 18.30 -5.45
CA LEU A 19 18.00 18.51 -4.98
C LEU A 19 17.93 19.61 -3.90
N MET A 20 18.90 19.65 -2.99
CA MET A 20 19.01 20.67 -1.95
C MET A 20 19.39 22.06 -2.47
N GLU A 21 20.06 22.15 -3.61
CA GLU A 21 20.37 23.41 -4.29
C GLU A 21 19.14 24.03 -4.96
N LEU A 22 18.11 23.23 -5.29
CA LEU A 22 16.88 23.76 -5.89
C LEU A 22 16.10 24.64 -4.90
N PRO A 23 15.50 25.75 -5.37
CA PRO A 23 14.52 26.51 -4.61
C PRO A 23 13.37 25.63 -4.10
N MET A 24 12.90 25.88 -2.88
CA MET A 24 11.90 25.06 -2.19
C MET A 24 10.65 24.75 -3.03
N PRO A 25 10.05 25.69 -3.80
CA PRO A 25 8.92 25.38 -4.67
C PRO A 25 9.25 24.37 -5.78
N LYS A 26 10.45 24.47 -6.38
CA LYS A 26 10.90 23.54 -7.42
C LYS A 26 11.14 22.15 -6.84
N ARG A 27 11.74 22.08 -5.64
CA ARG A 27 11.99 20.82 -4.92
C ARG A 27 10.68 20.08 -4.62
N ARG A 28 9.69 20.78 -4.05
CA ARG A 28 8.35 20.22 -3.79
C ARG A 28 7.69 19.70 -5.07
N ARG A 29 7.78 20.45 -6.17
CA ARG A 29 7.20 20.05 -7.45
C ARG A 29 7.85 18.79 -8.00
N LEU A 30 9.18 18.72 -7.96
CA LEU A 30 9.95 17.54 -8.39
C LEU A 30 9.58 16.31 -7.56
N LEU A 31 9.63 16.42 -6.23
CA LEU A 31 9.26 15.34 -5.31
C LEU A 31 7.83 14.84 -5.53
N ASN A 32 6.88 15.76 -5.75
CA ASN A 32 5.50 15.38 -6.05
C ASN A 32 5.38 14.61 -7.38
N ASN A 33 6.12 15.03 -8.41
CA ASN A 33 6.13 14.33 -9.70
C ASN A 33 6.73 12.93 -9.58
N VAL A 34 7.84 12.80 -8.84
CA VAL A 34 8.47 11.50 -8.54
C VAL A 34 7.49 10.61 -7.77
N ALA A 35 6.88 11.10 -6.70
CA ALA A 35 5.90 10.34 -5.92
C ALA A 35 4.70 9.90 -6.76
N LYS A 36 4.20 10.76 -7.66
CA LYS A 36 3.13 10.40 -8.61
C LYS A 36 3.58 9.35 -9.64
N ARG A 37 4.84 9.37 -10.07
CA ARG A 37 5.40 8.35 -10.95
C ARG A 37 5.50 7.00 -10.23
N VAL A 38 6.04 6.99 -9.02
CA VAL A 38 6.10 5.80 -8.16
C VAL A 38 4.69 5.26 -7.91
N ARG A 39 3.70 6.12 -7.62
CA ARG A 39 2.29 5.73 -7.49
C ARG A 39 1.77 4.97 -8.71
N SER A 40 2.06 5.45 -9.92
CA SER A 40 1.63 4.78 -11.16
C SER A 40 2.31 3.41 -11.32
N LEU A 41 3.60 3.31 -11.03
CA LEU A 41 4.35 2.04 -11.06
C LEU A 41 3.82 1.05 -10.01
N SER A 42 3.58 1.50 -8.78
CA SER A 42 3.00 0.67 -7.70
C SER A 42 1.60 0.18 -8.06
N ARG A 43 0.75 1.04 -8.65
CA ARG A 43 -0.57 0.63 -9.17
C ARG A 43 -0.47 -0.45 -10.24
N GLN A 44 0.51 -0.32 -11.15
CA GLN A 44 0.75 -1.33 -12.18
C GLN A 44 1.22 -2.65 -11.57
N ARG A 45 2.16 -2.61 -10.62
CA ARG A 45 2.63 -3.79 -9.89
C ARG A 45 1.51 -4.50 -9.12
N ILE A 46 0.67 -3.76 -8.39
CA ILE A 46 -0.50 -4.31 -7.71
C ILE A 46 -1.44 -4.97 -8.74
N ARG A 47 -1.73 -4.32 -9.87
CA ARG A 47 -2.59 -4.90 -10.92
C ARG A 47 -2.01 -6.20 -11.49
N ASN A 48 -0.69 -6.22 -11.70
CA ASN A 48 0.06 -7.34 -12.23
C ASN A 48 0.39 -8.41 -11.18
N GLN A 49 0.14 -8.14 -9.89
CA GLN A 49 0.49 -8.99 -8.76
C GLN A 49 2.00 -9.27 -8.70
N GLN A 50 2.82 -8.22 -8.77
CA GLN A 50 4.28 -8.30 -8.82
C GLN A 50 4.95 -7.52 -7.69
N ASN A 51 6.00 -8.10 -7.13
CA ASN A 51 6.92 -7.47 -6.19
C ASN A 51 7.84 -6.47 -6.89
N LEU A 52 8.63 -5.73 -6.09
CA LEU A 52 9.60 -4.75 -6.59
C LEU A 52 10.68 -5.35 -7.48
N ASN A 53 11.07 -6.61 -7.20
CA ASN A 53 12.02 -7.39 -7.99
C ASN A 53 11.39 -8.09 -9.22
N GLY A 54 10.11 -7.85 -9.50
CA GLY A 54 9.39 -8.45 -10.62
C GLY A 54 8.84 -9.86 -10.36
N THR A 55 9.17 -10.49 -9.23
CA THR A 55 8.59 -11.79 -8.86
C THR A 55 7.09 -11.66 -8.58
N PRO A 56 6.27 -12.70 -8.82
CA PRO A 56 4.86 -12.66 -8.50
C PRO A 56 4.63 -12.60 -6.98
N PHE A 57 3.52 -12.00 -6.56
CA PHE A 57 3.05 -12.08 -5.19
C PHE A 57 2.76 -13.52 -4.77
N ALA A 58 2.87 -13.80 -3.47
CA ALA A 58 2.47 -15.08 -2.91
C ALA A 58 1.00 -15.36 -3.23
N ALA A 59 0.71 -16.59 -3.66
CA ALA A 59 -0.65 -16.98 -3.98
C ALA A 59 -1.54 -16.94 -2.72
N ARG A 60 -2.77 -16.45 -2.88
CA ARG A 60 -3.75 -16.46 -1.78
C ARG A 60 -4.33 -17.87 -1.62
N LYS A 61 -4.63 -18.24 -0.37
CA LYS A 61 -5.25 -19.53 -0.03
C LYS A 61 -6.59 -19.74 -0.73
N ASP A 62 -7.40 -18.67 -0.82
CA ASP A 62 -8.69 -18.69 -1.52
C ASP A 62 -8.49 -18.21 -2.96
N THR A 63 -8.73 -19.10 -3.92
CA THR A 63 -8.54 -18.88 -5.36
C THR A 63 -9.81 -18.46 -6.09
N SER A 64 -10.92 -18.25 -5.37
CA SER A 64 -12.18 -17.79 -5.96
C SER A 64 -12.01 -16.44 -6.69
N LYS A 65 -12.84 -16.23 -7.72
CA LYS A 65 -12.71 -15.15 -8.72
C LYS A 65 -12.54 -13.73 -8.14
N GLY A 66 -13.01 -13.47 -6.92
CA GLY A 66 -12.87 -12.19 -6.22
C GLY A 66 -11.76 -12.10 -5.16
N LYS A 67 -11.22 -13.24 -4.72
CA LYS A 67 -10.24 -13.29 -3.63
C LYS A 67 -8.84 -13.71 -4.07
N LYS A 68 -8.67 -14.10 -5.33
CA LYS A 68 -7.38 -14.54 -5.90
C LYS A 68 -6.28 -13.47 -5.87
N LYS A 69 -6.63 -12.19 -6.04
CA LYS A 69 -5.65 -11.08 -6.16
C LYS A 69 -5.49 -10.32 -4.85
N MET A 70 -4.24 -10.05 -4.48
CA MET A 70 -3.84 -9.21 -3.35
C MET A 70 -4.03 -7.72 -3.68
N GLU A 71 -4.43 -6.94 -2.69
CA GLU A 71 -4.62 -5.48 -2.77
C GLU A 71 -5.60 -5.00 -3.86
N THR A 72 -6.54 -5.88 -4.24
CA THR A 72 -7.57 -5.57 -5.23
C THR A 72 -8.38 -4.35 -4.81
N GLY A 73 -8.41 -3.32 -5.65
CA GLY A 73 -9.14 -2.08 -5.37
C GLY A 73 -8.47 -1.14 -4.35
N LEU A 74 -7.36 -1.53 -3.72
CA LEU A 74 -6.58 -0.66 -2.82
C LEU A 74 -5.60 0.22 -3.59
N GLY A 75 -5.10 -0.23 -4.75
CA GLY A 75 -4.18 0.56 -5.57
C GLY A 75 -4.75 1.92 -6.01
N LYS A 76 -6.08 2.03 -6.20
CA LYS A 76 -6.73 3.31 -6.55
C LYS A 76 -6.70 4.33 -5.40
N LEU A 77 -6.51 3.86 -4.17
CA LEU A 77 -6.48 4.65 -2.94
C LEU A 77 -5.07 5.05 -2.53
N LEU A 78 -4.04 4.58 -3.26
CA LEU A 78 -2.68 5.09 -3.12
C LEU A 78 -2.64 6.56 -3.48
N ASP A 79 -2.04 7.37 -2.61
CA ASP A 79 -1.85 8.80 -2.80
C ASP A 79 -0.62 9.33 -2.06
N VAL A 80 -0.21 10.55 -2.40
CA VAL A 80 0.86 11.26 -1.69
C VAL A 80 0.31 11.74 -0.35
N THR A 81 0.70 11.10 0.75
CA THR A 81 0.17 11.38 2.10
C THR A 81 0.93 12.50 2.79
N ARG A 82 2.20 12.70 2.43
CA ARG A 82 3.03 13.78 2.97
C ARG A 82 3.93 14.34 1.87
N LEU A 83 4.04 15.66 1.81
CA LEU A 83 4.91 16.36 0.89
C LEU A 83 5.55 17.55 1.58
N THR A 84 6.87 17.48 1.75
CA THR A 84 7.69 18.54 2.33
C THR A 84 8.68 19.06 1.28
N GLY A 85 9.56 19.98 1.68
CA GLY A 85 10.66 20.43 0.82
C GLY A 85 11.59 19.28 0.46
N THR A 86 11.91 18.39 1.39
CA THR A 86 12.98 17.38 1.25
C THR A 86 12.46 15.95 1.13
N GLU A 87 11.17 15.72 1.34
CA GLU A 87 10.61 14.38 1.43
C GLU A 87 9.19 14.32 0.85
N ALA A 88 8.87 13.21 0.19
CA ALA A 88 7.52 12.84 -0.20
C ALA A 88 7.22 11.41 0.24
N GLU A 89 6.07 11.21 0.86
CA GLU A 89 5.60 9.90 1.33
C GLU A 89 4.43 9.45 0.45
N LEU A 90 4.54 8.23 -0.06
CA LEU A 90 3.45 7.55 -0.74
C LEU A 90 2.78 6.59 0.24
N GLY A 91 1.46 6.67 0.37
CA GLY A 91 0.69 5.81 1.25
C GLY A 91 -0.73 5.62 0.75
N TRP A 92 -1.61 5.12 1.62
CA TRP A 92 -3.03 5.06 1.34
C TRP A 92 -3.75 6.27 1.92
N ARG A 93 -4.82 6.71 1.25
CA ARG A 93 -5.57 7.92 1.58
C ARG A 93 -6.06 8.00 3.03
N ASN A 94 -6.24 6.87 3.72
CA ASN A 94 -6.62 6.86 5.14
C ASN A 94 -5.96 5.72 5.92
N THR A 95 -6.02 5.82 7.25
CA THR A 95 -5.41 4.85 8.19
C THR A 95 -5.98 3.45 8.03
N LEU A 96 -7.30 3.32 7.83
CA LEU A 96 -7.96 2.03 7.65
C LEU A 96 -7.44 1.30 6.40
N THR A 97 -7.35 2.00 5.27
CA THR A 97 -6.89 1.40 4.00
C THR A 97 -5.40 1.09 4.03
N ARG A 98 -4.60 1.93 4.72
CA ARG A 98 -3.20 1.63 5.04
C ARG A 98 -3.08 0.34 5.86
N TRP A 99 -3.90 0.21 6.90
CA TRP A 99 -3.93 -0.97 7.75
C TRP A 99 -4.32 -2.22 6.94
N VAL A 100 -5.44 -2.18 6.20
CA VAL A 100 -5.88 -3.31 5.37
C VAL A 100 -4.82 -3.72 4.35
N ALA A 101 -4.15 -2.77 3.70
CA ALA A 101 -3.09 -3.07 2.75
C ALA A 101 -1.91 -3.78 3.42
N SER A 102 -1.47 -3.30 4.58
CA SER A 102 -0.42 -3.96 5.38
C SER A 102 -0.78 -5.38 5.76
N GLN A 103 -2.03 -5.61 6.22
CA GLN A 103 -2.52 -6.94 6.58
C GLN A 103 -2.51 -7.90 5.38
N GLN A 104 -2.91 -7.40 4.20
CA GLN A 104 -2.91 -8.19 2.98
C GLN A 104 -1.49 -8.54 2.52
N HIS A 105 -0.59 -7.57 2.54
CA HIS A 105 0.77 -7.71 2.03
C HIS A 105 1.65 -8.61 2.91
N ASN A 106 1.61 -8.39 4.22
CA ASN A 106 2.48 -9.10 5.17
C ASN A 106 1.88 -10.43 5.63
N GLY A 107 0.56 -10.62 5.45
CA GLY A 107 -0.15 -11.79 5.94
C GLY A 107 -0.18 -11.82 7.48
N VAL A 108 -1.24 -11.25 8.07
CA VAL A 108 -1.40 -11.25 9.52
C VAL A 108 -2.39 -12.31 9.95
N SER A 109 -1.99 -13.11 10.95
CA SER A 109 -2.87 -14.06 11.62
C SER A 109 -3.68 -13.33 12.69
N GLU A 110 -4.98 -13.61 12.73
CA GLU A 110 -5.87 -13.03 13.73
C GLU A 110 -6.54 -14.14 14.54
N ARG A 111 -6.30 -14.12 15.85
CA ARG A 111 -6.98 -15.03 16.78
C ARG A 111 -8.34 -14.44 17.14
N ARG A 112 -9.40 -15.15 16.78
CA ARG A 112 -10.79 -14.79 17.13
C ARG A 112 -11.30 -15.67 18.25
N THR A 113 -11.96 -15.06 19.24
CA THR A 113 -12.62 -15.81 20.33
C THR A 113 -14.07 -16.12 19.98
N ALA A 114 -14.66 -17.14 20.62
CA ALA A 114 -16.06 -17.49 20.42
C ALA A 114 -17.02 -16.33 20.76
N ALA A 115 -16.70 -15.53 21.78
CA ALA A 115 -17.49 -14.35 22.15
C ALA A 115 -17.49 -13.29 21.04
N GLN A 116 -16.34 -13.02 20.41
CA GLN A 116 -16.22 -12.09 19.29
C GLN A 116 -17.01 -12.59 18.06
N MET A 117 -16.95 -13.88 17.75
CA MET A 117 -17.70 -14.48 16.65
C MET A 117 -19.22 -14.38 16.86
N ARG A 118 -19.70 -14.56 18.10
CA ARG A 118 -21.12 -14.38 18.44
C ARG A 118 -21.60 -12.95 18.23
N GLN A 119 -20.75 -11.96 18.52
CA GLN A 119 -21.08 -10.55 18.30
C GLN A 119 -21.14 -10.20 16.81
N TRP A 120 -20.23 -10.76 16.01
CA TRP A 120 -20.15 -10.51 14.57
C TRP A 120 -21.17 -11.27 13.73
N ASN A 121 -21.45 -12.52 14.08
CA ASN A 121 -22.45 -13.34 13.43
C ASN A 121 -23.84 -13.13 14.05
N LYS A 122 -24.16 -11.93 14.53
CA LYS A 122 -25.53 -11.61 14.97
C LYS A 122 -26.44 -11.64 13.75
N VAL A 123 -27.13 -12.77 13.59
CA VAL A 123 -28.14 -12.95 12.55
C VAL A 123 -29.51 -12.53 13.12
N PRO A 124 -30.31 -11.74 12.38
CA PRO A 124 -31.69 -11.46 12.79
C PRO A 124 -32.49 -12.76 12.97
N PRO A 125 -33.45 -12.80 13.92
CA PRO A 125 -34.33 -13.95 14.10
C PRO A 125 -35.03 -14.33 12.78
N GLY A 126 -35.06 -15.62 12.45
CA GLY A 126 -35.71 -16.13 11.23
C GLY A 126 -34.84 -16.18 9.96
N THR A 127 -33.55 -15.86 10.05
CA THR A 127 -32.63 -16.03 8.92
C THR A 127 -32.30 -17.52 8.74
N ALA A 128 -32.66 -18.09 7.59
CA ALA A 128 -32.36 -19.48 7.27
C ALA A 128 -30.83 -19.71 7.19
N ALA A 129 -30.34 -20.72 7.93
CA ALA A 129 -28.98 -21.20 7.76
C ALA A 129 -28.91 -21.96 6.41
N THR A 130 -28.00 -21.55 5.53
CA THR A 130 -27.70 -22.23 4.27
C THR A 130 -26.35 -22.91 4.34
#